data_AF-A0A3M2T7K8-F1
#
_entry.id   AF-A0A3M2T7K8-F1
#
_cell.length_a   1.000
_cell.length_b   1.000
_cell.length_c   1.000
_cell.angle_alpha   90.00
_cell.angle_beta   90.00
_cell.angle_gamma   90.00
#
_symmetry.space_group_name_H-M   'P 1'
#
loop_
_entity.id
_entity.type
_entity.pdbx_description
1 polymer ?
#
loop_
_entity_poly.entity_id
_entity_poly.type
_entity_poly.pdbx_seq_one_letter_code
_entity_poly.pdbx_strand_id
1 'polypeptide(L)'
;MCSIFQTLPSSLLERHLPEQINRVWAGRHLSIASPLWQSFSPAEDDANPEALPGREGLESLLNSSDPAISEWAKKKRDAFNQLRYSSDPQLRGYYQEHINRSSRKGNLESQRVAGVNLQGYLLGKEAQVKGYSTTTSQLVHCIQCGMFSFTISKDFGLHLAKGQSVFVQFHLAESAHAQKYALKALPSDPASRLAVSISGQDSNGEFHAYLVNKSGRRTAMKIDTLVDIPEGVTFEGRSKRPRRWLKTMVRGKSTDMYTTPN
;
A
#
# COMPACT_ATOMS: atom_id res chain seq x y z
N MET A 1 -2.65 29.69 12.63
CA MET A 1 -3.07 28.33 12.26
C MET A 1 -2.57 28.04 10.86
N CYS A 2 -1.74 27.02 10.67
CA CYS A 2 -1.15 26.71 9.37
C CYS A 2 -2.12 25.81 8.59
N SER A 3 -2.73 26.32 7.51
CA SER A 3 -3.57 25.53 6.62
C SER A 3 -2.70 24.51 5.87
N ILE A 4 -2.51 23.31 6.44
CA ILE A 4 -1.90 22.20 5.70
C ILE A 4 -2.93 21.71 4.68
N PHE A 5 -2.55 21.68 3.41
CA PHE A 5 -3.41 21.24 2.31
C PHE A 5 -3.83 19.79 2.53
N GLN A 6 -5.06 19.55 2.98
CA GLN A 6 -5.62 18.19 3.10
C GLN A 6 -5.71 17.46 1.76
N THR A 7 -5.50 18.14 0.63
CA THR A 7 -5.47 17.54 -0.70
C THR A 7 -4.18 16.74 -0.99
N LEU A 8 -3.20 16.77 -0.09
CA LEU A 8 -2.01 15.92 -0.16
C LEU A 8 -2.40 14.44 -0.03
N PRO A 9 -1.70 13.50 -0.70
CA PRO A 9 -1.86 12.06 -0.51
C PRO A 9 -1.93 11.65 0.96
N SER A 10 -2.81 10.69 1.31
CA SER A 10 -3.06 10.27 2.70
C SER A 10 -1.79 9.96 3.47
N SER A 11 -0.86 9.26 2.82
CA SER A 11 0.43 8.91 3.40
C SER A 11 1.26 10.14 3.82
N LEU A 12 1.18 11.27 3.10
CA LEU A 12 1.88 12.52 3.47
C LEU A 12 1.20 13.24 4.62
N LEU A 13 -0.13 13.20 4.66
CA LEU A 13 -0.89 13.75 5.78
C LEU A 13 -0.62 12.97 7.07
N GLU A 14 -0.48 11.65 6.97
CA GLU A 14 -0.07 10.73 8.04
C GLU A 14 1.22 11.16 8.76
N ARG A 15 2.16 11.75 8.02
CA ARG A 15 3.44 12.21 8.56
C ARG A 15 3.31 13.53 9.33
N HIS A 16 2.46 14.42 8.85
CA HIS A 16 2.41 15.81 9.30
C HIS A 16 1.24 16.10 10.24
N LEU A 17 0.28 15.18 10.36
CA LEU A 17 -0.92 15.33 11.16
C LEU A 17 -1.04 14.17 12.17
N PRO A 18 -1.47 14.47 13.40
CA PRO A 18 -1.86 13.47 14.39
C PRO A 18 -2.83 12.41 13.83
N GLU A 19 -2.82 11.22 14.41
CA GLU A 19 -3.67 10.10 14.00
C GLU A 19 -5.17 10.37 14.21
N GLN A 20 -5.49 11.21 15.18
CA GLN A 20 -6.86 11.58 15.55
C GLN A 20 -7.50 12.59 14.60
N ILE A 21 -6.72 13.16 13.67
CA ILE A 21 -7.21 14.18 12.74
C ILE A 21 -7.84 13.51 11.54
N ASN A 22 -9.09 13.90 11.25
CA ASN A 22 -9.80 13.44 10.06
C ASN A 22 -9.15 13.99 8.77
N ARG A 23 -8.95 13.12 7.78
CA ARG A 23 -8.22 13.39 6.53
C ARG A 23 -9.14 13.23 5.31
N VAL A 24 -10.35 13.76 5.42
CA VAL A 24 -11.44 13.61 4.42
C VAL A 24 -10.98 13.98 3.01
N TRP A 25 -10.07 14.95 2.86
CA TRP A 25 -9.65 15.43 1.54
C TRP A 25 -8.35 14.81 1.01
N ALA A 26 -7.80 13.82 1.71
CA ALA A 26 -6.51 13.20 1.39
C ALA A 26 -6.41 12.67 -0.05
N GLY A 27 -5.40 13.13 -0.78
CA GLY A 27 -5.14 12.74 -2.18
C GLY A 27 -6.17 13.25 -3.17
N ARG A 28 -7.13 14.06 -2.73
CA ARG A 28 -8.20 14.65 -3.56
C ARG A 28 -7.73 16.05 -3.92
N HIS A 29 -6.86 16.14 -4.94
CA HIS A 29 -6.31 17.40 -5.50
C HIS A 29 -7.35 18.54 -5.43
N LEU A 30 -6.96 19.75 -4.97
CA LEU A 30 -7.59 21.11 -4.93
C LEU A 30 -9.03 21.38 -5.48
N SER A 31 -9.84 20.37 -5.73
CA SER A 31 -10.93 20.44 -6.72
C SER A 31 -12.31 20.41 -6.06
N ILE A 32 -12.39 20.27 -4.73
CA ILE A 32 -13.69 20.06 -4.05
C ILE A 32 -13.87 20.92 -2.78
N ALA A 33 -12.82 21.43 -2.12
CA ALA A 33 -12.99 22.25 -0.91
C ALA A 33 -12.13 23.52 -0.90
N SER A 34 -12.73 24.65 -0.52
CA SER A 34 -12.01 25.90 -0.21
C SER A 34 -10.91 25.63 0.83
N PRO A 35 -9.73 26.26 0.76
CA PRO A 35 -8.72 26.17 1.82
C PRO A 35 -9.26 26.50 3.22
N LEU A 36 -10.34 27.29 3.32
CA LEU A 36 -11.05 27.61 4.56
C LEU A 36 -11.91 26.45 5.11
N TRP A 37 -12.26 25.48 4.27
CA TRP A 37 -13.05 24.28 4.60
C TRP A 37 -12.18 23.02 4.73
N GLN A 38 -10.87 23.15 4.52
CA GLN A 38 -9.87 22.12 4.79
C GLN A 38 -9.32 22.23 6.22
N SER A 39 -10.11 22.76 7.15
CA SER A 39 -9.73 22.88 8.56
C SER A 39 -9.53 21.49 9.18
N PHE A 40 -8.62 21.40 10.14
CA PHE A 40 -8.45 20.21 10.95
C PHE A 40 -9.48 20.20 12.05
N SER A 41 -10.21 19.10 12.15
CA SER A 41 -11.04 18.83 13.30
C SER A 41 -10.47 17.64 14.09
N PRO A 42 -10.21 17.80 15.40
CA PRO A 42 -9.72 16.74 16.27
C PRO A 42 -10.82 15.81 16.81
N ALA A 43 -12.10 16.09 16.58
CA ALA A 43 -13.22 15.25 17.01
C ALA A 43 -13.92 14.59 15.81
N GLU A 44 -14.27 13.30 15.94
CA GLU A 44 -15.01 12.55 14.91
C GLU A 44 -16.36 13.21 14.59
N ASP A 45 -16.98 13.86 15.58
CA ASP A 45 -18.27 14.57 15.45
C ASP A 45 -18.16 16.00 14.92
N ASP A 46 -16.97 16.61 14.95
CA ASP A 46 -16.71 17.94 14.36
C ASP A 46 -16.18 17.82 12.92
N ALA A 47 -16.23 16.62 12.32
CA ALA A 47 -16.16 16.48 10.87
C ALA A 47 -17.36 17.24 10.31
N ASN A 48 -17.13 18.47 9.82
CA ASN A 48 -18.18 19.31 9.24
C ASN A 48 -19.09 18.40 8.37
N PRO A 49 -20.39 18.24 8.68
CA PRO A 49 -21.28 17.36 7.92
C PRO A 49 -21.39 17.77 6.45
N GLU A 50 -20.96 18.99 6.09
CA GLU A 50 -20.82 19.47 4.71
C GLU A 50 -19.52 19.00 4.01
N ALA A 51 -18.56 18.43 4.75
CA ALA A 51 -17.33 17.88 4.20
C ALA A 51 -17.59 16.52 3.54
N LEU A 52 -18.26 16.56 2.40
CA LEU A 52 -18.71 15.38 1.66
C LEU A 52 -17.52 14.66 0.99
N PRO A 53 -17.19 13.41 1.39
CA PRO A 53 -16.01 12.72 0.90
C PRO A 53 -16.16 12.23 -0.54
N GLY A 54 -15.22 12.59 -1.41
CA GLY A 54 -14.86 11.80 -2.58
C GLY A 54 -15.82 11.93 -3.76
N ARG A 55 -15.86 10.92 -4.62
CA ARG A 55 -16.73 10.91 -5.81
C ARG A 55 -18.20 10.97 -5.41
N GLU A 56 -18.58 10.17 -4.42
CA GLU A 56 -19.93 10.14 -3.85
C GLU A 56 -20.30 11.48 -3.21
N GLY A 57 -19.37 12.11 -2.51
CA GLY A 57 -19.56 13.44 -1.94
C GLY A 57 -19.73 14.54 -2.99
N LEU A 58 -18.94 14.51 -4.06
CA LEU A 58 -19.11 15.41 -5.20
C LEU A 58 -20.42 15.15 -5.94
N GLU A 59 -20.81 13.89 -6.13
CA GLU A 59 -22.10 13.52 -6.73
C GLU A 59 -23.28 14.03 -5.88
N SER A 60 -23.17 13.96 -4.55
CA SER A 60 -24.14 14.56 -3.63
C SER A 60 -24.20 16.09 -3.78
N LEU A 61 -23.07 16.79 -3.81
CA LEU A 61 -23.01 18.24 -4.02
C LEU A 61 -23.57 18.68 -5.37
N LEU A 62 -23.28 17.93 -6.44
CA LEU A 62 -23.79 18.20 -7.79
C LEU A 62 -25.31 18.03 -7.87
N ASN A 63 -25.86 17.08 -7.12
CA ASN A 63 -27.28 16.76 -7.05
C ASN A 63 -28.00 17.40 -5.84
N SER A 64 -27.36 18.35 -5.15
CA SER A 64 -27.94 19.02 -3.99
C SER A 64 -29.26 19.70 -4.35
N SER A 65 -30.23 19.60 -3.43
CA SER A 65 -31.51 20.31 -3.52
C SER A 65 -31.35 21.83 -3.43
N ASP A 66 -30.22 22.31 -2.89
CA ASP A 66 -29.86 23.72 -2.87
C ASP A 66 -29.21 24.12 -4.22
N PRO A 67 -29.83 25.02 -4.99
CA PRO A 67 -29.31 25.49 -6.27
C PRO A 67 -27.93 26.15 -6.17
N ALA A 68 -27.65 26.89 -5.09
CA ALA A 68 -26.38 27.60 -4.93
C ALA A 68 -25.22 26.62 -4.75
N ILE A 69 -25.45 25.54 -3.98
CA ILE A 69 -24.47 24.47 -3.77
C ILE A 69 -24.24 23.68 -5.07
N SER A 70 -25.31 23.33 -5.78
CA SER A 70 -25.22 22.59 -7.05
C SER A 70 -24.49 23.41 -8.13
N GLU A 71 -24.81 24.69 -8.30
CA GLU A 71 -24.15 25.56 -9.28
C GLU A 71 -22.67 25.78 -8.97
N TRP A 72 -22.34 25.99 -7.69
CA TRP A 72 -20.95 26.09 -7.26
C TRP A 72 -20.17 24.80 -7.57
N ALA A 73 -20.73 23.64 -7.26
CA ALA A 73 -20.08 22.35 -7.50
C ALA A 73 -19.86 22.11 -9.01
N LYS A 74 -20.84 22.46 -9.85
CA LYS A 74 -20.73 22.44 -11.31
C LYS A 74 -19.60 23.36 -11.78
N LYS A 75 -19.56 24.61 -11.31
CA LYS A 75 -18.52 25.59 -11.66
C LYS A 75 -17.11 25.09 -11.30
N LYS A 76 -16.95 24.44 -10.15
CA LYS A 76 -15.66 23.86 -9.72
C LYS A 76 -15.24 22.68 -10.59
N ARG A 77 -16.16 21.73 -10.85
CA ARG A 77 -15.93 20.62 -11.78
C ARG A 77 -15.56 21.13 -13.17
N ASP A 78 -16.28 22.13 -13.67
CA ASP A 78 -16.11 22.67 -15.01
C ASP A 78 -14.78 23.44 -15.12
N ALA A 79 -14.40 24.23 -14.11
CA ALA A 79 -13.08 24.87 -14.07
C ALA A 79 -11.93 23.84 -14.06
N PHE A 80 -12.08 22.74 -13.31
CA PHE A 80 -11.11 21.64 -13.33
C PHE A 80 -11.02 20.98 -14.72
N ASN A 81 -12.16 20.70 -15.33
CA ASN A 81 -12.23 20.13 -16.68
C ASN A 81 -11.70 21.09 -17.74
N GLN A 82 -11.93 22.39 -17.61
CA GLN A 82 -11.36 23.42 -18.48
C GLN A 82 -9.84 23.43 -18.40
N LEU A 83 -9.25 23.25 -17.22
CA LEU A 83 -7.79 23.15 -17.10
C LEU A 83 -7.25 21.85 -17.70
N ARG A 84 -7.93 20.72 -17.43
CA ARG A 84 -7.55 19.39 -17.93
C ARG A 84 -7.67 19.25 -19.45
N TYR A 85 -8.72 19.82 -20.03
CA TYR A 85 -9.07 19.73 -21.45
C TYR A 85 -8.91 21.08 -22.17
N SER A 86 -8.13 22.02 -21.61
CA SER A 86 -7.88 23.33 -22.21
C SER A 86 -7.38 23.18 -23.65
N SER A 87 -7.78 24.05 -24.57
CA SER A 87 -7.20 24.10 -25.92
C SER A 87 -5.74 24.56 -25.90
N ASP A 88 -5.34 25.32 -24.88
CA ASP A 88 -3.98 25.79 -24.67
C ASP A 88 -3.05 24.64 -24.20
N PRO A 89 -2.03 24.27 -25.00
CA PRO A 89 -1.05 23.25 -24.62
C PRO A 89 -0.28 23.56 -23.33
N GLN A 90 -0.03 24.85 -23.01
CA GLN A 90 0.70 25.23 -21.81
C GLN A 90 -0.11 24.94 -20.55
N LEU A 91 -1.41 25.28 -20.56
CA LEU A 91 -2.30 24.99 -19.44
C LEU A 91 -2.50 23.48 -19.22
N ARG A 92 -2.63 22.70 -20.29
CA ARG A 92 -2.66 21.23 -20.18
C ARG A 92 -1.34 20.67 -19.62
N GLY A 93 -0.21 21.20 -20.08
CA GLY A 93 1.12 20.82 -19.59
C GLY A 93 1.28 21.11 -18.09
N TYR A 94 0.88 22.30 -17.65
CA TYR A 94 0.87 22.69 -16.23
C TYR A 94 0.04 21.72 -15.38
N TYR A 95 -1.18 21.42 -15.81
CA TYR A 95 -2.05 20.46 -15.12
C TYR A 95 -1.37 19.09 -14.99
N GLN A 96 -0.87 18.55 -16.10
CA GLN A 96 -0.24 17.23 -16.12
C GLN A 96 0.97 17.17 -15.20
N GLU A 97 1.82 18.21 -15.21
CA GLU A 97 2.99 18.26 -14.33
C GLU A 97 2.60 18.35 -12.85
N HIS A 98 1.59 19.15 -12.53
CA HIS A 98 1.08 19.25 -11.17
C HIS A 98 0.55 17.90 -10.65
N ILE A 99 -0.27 17.20 -11.45
CA ILE A 99 -0.76 15.86 -11.12
C ILE A 99 0.42 14.89 -10.95
N ASN A 100 1.35 14.86 -11.91
CA ASN A 100 2.53 13.99 -11.86
C ASN A 100 3.36 14.22 -10.59
N ARG A 101 3.61 15.48 -10.24
CA ARG A 101 4.37 15.86 -9.04
C ARG A 101 3.69 15.40 -7.77
N SER A 102 2.38 15.64 -7.64
CA SER A 102 1.59 15.19 -6.50
C SER A 102 1.57 13.66 -6.40
N SER A 103 1.37 12.95 -7.51
CA SER A 103 1.42 11.48 -7.55
C SER A 103 2.79 10.93 -7.17
N ARG A 104 3.90 11.52 -7.66
CA ARG A 104 5.27 11.12 -7.28
C ARG A 104 5.49 11.25 -5.77
N LYS A 105 5.11 12.38 -5.18
CA LYS A 105 5.24 12.60 -3.73
C LYS A 105 4.39 11.60 -2.93
N GLY A 106 3.16 11.33 -3.37
CA GLY A 106 2.29 10.33 -2.74
C GLY A 106 2.84 8.92 -2.81
N ASN A 107 3.37 8.52 -3.97
CA ASN A 107 3.99 7.23 -4.15
C ASN A 107 5.23 7.05 -3.27
N LEU A 108 6.09 8.08 -3.19
CA LEU A 108 7.28 8.05 -2.34
C LEU A 108 6.91 7.83 -0.87
N GLU A 109 5.90 8.54 -0.39
CA GLU A 109 5.50 8.40 1.00
C GLU A 109 4.76 7.10 1.29
N SER A 110 3.93 6.62 0.36
CA SER A 110 3.32 5.29 0.46
C SER A 110 4.38 4.20 0.53
N GLN A 111 5.49 4.34 -0.21
CA GLN A 111 6.63 3.43 -0.11
C GLN A 111 7.32 3.51 1.25
N ARG A 112 7.47 4.70 1.83
CA ARG A 112 8.04 4.86 3.17
C ARG A 112 7.17 4.18 4.23
N VAL A 113 5.86 4.45 4.22
CA VAL A 113 4.90 3.83 5.15
C VAL A 113 4.91 2.31 4.99
N ALA A 114 4.92 1.80 3.75
CA ALA A 114 5.05 0.37 3.50
C ALA A 114 6.37 -0.21 4.05
N GLY A 115 7.47 0.53 3.96
CA GLY A 115 8.75 0.14 4.53
C GLY A 115 8.73 0.04 6.05
N VAL A 116 8.19 1.05 6.74
CA VAL A 116 8.01 1.02 8.20
C VAL A 116 7.12 -0.15 8.63
N ASN A 117 6.02 -0.39 7.90
CA ASN A 117 5.16 -1.53 8.19
C ASN A 117 5.90 -2.87 8.04
N LEU A 118 6.78 -3.00 7.05
CA LEU A 118 7.57 -4.21 6.83
C LEU A 118 8.68 -4.39 7.88
N GLN A 119 9.29 -3.30 8.35
CA GLN A 119 10.24 -3.34 9.47
C GLN A 119 9.60 -3.86 10.76
N GLY A 120 8.31 -3.55 10.99
CA GLY A 120 7.57 -4.10 12.14
C GLY A 120 7.57 -5.63 12.20
N TYR A 121 7.62 -6.33 11.05
CA TYR A 121 7.72 -7.79 11.03
C TYR A 121 9.10 -8.33 11.43
N LEU A 122 10.17 -7.52 11.43
CA LEU A 122 11.48 -7.94 11.97
C LEU A 122 11.43 -8.15 13.49
N LEU A 123 10.65 -7.31 14.18
CA LEU A 123 10.36 -7.44 15.61
C LEU A 123 9.24 -8.45 15.90
N GLY A 124 8.59 -8.93 14.84
CA GLY A 124 7.41 -9.77 14.91
C GLY A 124 6.13 -8.94 15.06
N LYS A 125 5.10 -9.35 14.31
CA LYS A 125 3.83 -8.62 14.22
C LYS A 125 2.68 -9.59 13.99
N GLU A 126 1.55 -9.33 14.63
CA GLU A 126 0.32 -10.08 14.43
C GLU A 126 -0.25 -9.86 13.02
N ALA A 127 -0.74 -10.92 12.40
CA ALA A 127 -1.39 -10.89 11.11
C ALA A 127 -2.55 -11.87 11.04
N GLN A 128 -3.54 -11.54 10.22
CA GLN A 128 -4.73 -12.36 10.02
C GLN A 128 -4.51 -13.39 8.92
N VAL A 129 -4.89 -14.64 9.18
CA VAL A 129 -4.92 -15.71 8.20
C VAL A 129 -6.00 -15.43 7.16
N LYS A 130 -5.62 -15.40 5.89
CA LYS A 130 -6.54 -15.28 4.76
C LYS A 130 -6.72 -16.65 4.12
N GLY A 131 -7.96 -17.05 3.89
CA GLY A 131 -8.32 -18.25 3.12
C GLY A 131 -8.78 -17.88 1.71
N TYR A 132 -8.20 -18.52 0.70
CA TYR A 132 -8.67 -18.44 -0.68
C TYR A 132 -9.12 -19.82 -1.14
N SER A 133 -10.27 -19.88 -1.82
CA SER A 133 -10.68 -21.07 -2.56
C SER A 133 -9.95 -21.09 -3.89
N THR A 134 -9.26 -22.18 -4.19
CA THR A 134 -8.67 -22.41 -5.52
C THR A 134 -9.74 -22.93 -6.49
N THR A 135 -9.46 -22.90 -7.80
CA THR A 135 -10.31 -23.52 -8.83
C THR A 135 -10.56 -25.01 -8.58
N THR A 136 -9.68 -25.67 -7.82
CA THR A 136 -9.79 -27.05 -7.35
C THR A 136 -10.53 -27.21 -6.01
N SER A 137 -11.26 -26.18 -5.55
CA SER A 137 -12.00 -26.14 -4.27
C SER A 137 -11.15 -26.40 -3.01
N GLN A 138 -9.82 -26.33 -3.13
CA GLN A 138 -8.94 -26.44 -1.98
C GLN A 138 -8.73 -25.07 -1.35
N LEU A 139 -9.04 -24.96 -0.06
CA LEU A 139 -8.67 -23.81 0.76
C LEU A 139 -7.15 -23.75 0.89
N VAL A 140 -6.58 -22.62 0.48
CA VAL A 140 -5.18 -22.27 0.69
C VAL A 140 -5.13 -21.13 1.69
N HIS A 141 -4.42 -21.35 2.80
CA HIS A 141 -4.18 -20.32 3.80
C HIS A 141 -2.95 -19.50 3.42
N CYS A 142 -3.04 -18.19 3.57
CA CYS A 142 -1.90 -17.31 3.40
C CYS A 142 -1.97 -16.14 4.38
N ILE A 143 -0.82 -15.51 4.57
CA ILE A 143 -0.67 -14.30 5.37
C ILE A 143 -0.24 -13.19 4.43
N GLN A 144 -0.77 -11.98 4.65
CA GLN A 144 -0.39 -10.82 3.87
C GLN A 144 0.42 -9.84 4.74
N CYS A 145 1.66 -9.58 4.33
CA CYS A 145 2.53 -8.59 4.94
C CYS A 145 2.75 -7.46 3.93
N GLY A 146 1.95 -6.40 4.02
CA GLY A 146 1.93 -5.33 3.02
C GLY A 146 1.53 -5.85 1.64
N MET A 147 2.43 -5.73 0.66
CA MET A 147 2.22 -6.21 -0.70
C MET A 147 2.66 -7.67 -0.95
N PHE A 148 3.23 -8.32 0.07
CA PHE A 148 3.75 -9.68 0.00
C PHE A 148 2.76 -10.66 0.61
N SER A 149 2.61 -11.82 -0.03
CA SER A 149 1.75 -12.90 0.45
C SER A 149 2.58 -14.16 0.66
N PHE A 150 2.37 -14.79 1.81
CA PHE A 150 3.07 -15.99 2.25
C PHE A 150 2.07 -17.12 2.40
N THR A 151 2.23 -18.17 1.61
CA THR A 151 1.38 -19.36 1.70
C THR A 151 1.79 -20.20 2.90
N ILE A 152 0.79 -20.63 3.68
CA ILE A 152 0.96 -21.60 4.76
C ILE A 152 0.72 -22.98 4.15
N SER A 153 1.75 -23.83 4.13
CA SER A 153 1.61 -25.18 3.58
C SER A 153 0.71 -26.04 4.46
N LYS A 154 -0.10 -26.89 3.84
CA LYS A 154 -0.86 -27.92 4.56
C LYS A 154 0.06 -28.97 5.19
N ASP A 155 1.27 -29.13 4.67
CA ASP A 155 2.29 -30.07 5.17
C ASP A 155 2.69 -29.78 6.62
N PHE A 156 2.43 -28.56 7.12
CA PHE A 156 2.68 -28.22 8.53
C PHE A 156 1.65 -28.83 9.48
N GLY A 157 0.54 -29.39 8.99
CA GLY A 157 -0.50 -29.99 9.83
C GLY A 157 -1.23 -28.98 10.73
N LEU A 158 -1.17 -27.69 10.41
CA LEU A 158 -1.77 -26.63 11.21
C LEU A 158 -3.26 -26.49 10.91
N HIS A 159 -4.10 -26.48 11.94
CA HIS A 159 -5.55 -26.35 11.82
C HIS A 159 -5.98 -24.89 11.95
N LEU A 160 -5.47 -24.05 11.04
CA LEU A 160 -5.76 -22.62 11.04
C LEU A 160 -7.11 -22.32 10.37
N ALA A 161 -7.86 -21.37 10.94
CA ALA A 161 -9.10 -20.84 10.36
C ALA A 161 -8.87 -19.49 9.66
N LYS A 162 -9.74 -19.15 8.70
CA LYS A 162 -9.75 -17.81 8.09
C LYS A 162 -10.12 -16.76 9.16
N GLY A 163 -9.35 -15.68 9.24
CA GLY A 163 -9.54 -14.63 10.24
C GLY A 163 -8.96 -14.97 11.60
N GLN A 164 -8.19 -16.05 11.72
CA GLN A 164 -7.41 -16.34 12.91
C GLN A 164 -6.14 -15.48 12.93
N SER A 165 -5.84 -14.94 14.10
CA SER A 165 -4.60 -14.23 14.38
C SER A 165 -3.42 -15.19 14.52
N VAL A 166 -2.31 -14.87 13.86
CA VAL A 166 -1.02 -15.53 14.05
C VAL A 166 0.07 -14.47 14.16
N PHE A 167 1.12 -14.76 14.92
CA PHE A 167 2.29 -13.91 15.02
C PHE A 167 3.25 -14.24 13.88
N VAL A 168 3.74 -13.22 13.16
CA VAL A 168 4.61 -13.38 12.00
C VAL A 168 5.92 -12.68 12.27
N GLN A 169 7.04 -13.35 12.03
CA GLN A 169 8.36 -12.75 12.21
C GLN A 169 9.26 -12.97 10.99
N PHE A 170 9.95 -11.91 10.59
CA PHE A 170 10.99 -11.91 9.57
C PHE A 170 12.35 -12.04 10.25
N HIS A 171 13.08 -13.09 9.90
CA HIS A 171 14.43 -13.36 10.39
C HIS A 171 15.40 -13.03 9.27
N LEU A 172 16.03 -11.85 9.35
CA LEU A 172 16.98 -11.38 8.35
C LEU A 172 18.40 -11.57 8.87
N ALA A 173 19.12 -12.54 8.33
CA ALA A 173 20.51 -12.81 8.69
C ALA A 173 21.51 -11.97 7.86
N GLU A 174 22.77 -11.95 8.30
CA GLU A 174 23.89 -11.38 7.53
C GLU A 174 24.31 -12.29 6.37
N SER A 175 24.17 -13.61 6.56
CA SER A 175 24.50 -14.65 5.58
C SER A 175 23.29 -15.54 5.29
N ALA A 176 23.43 -16.50 4.37
CA ALA A 176 22.32 -17.35 3.96
C ALA A 176 21.71 -18.08 5.16
N HIS A 177 20.40 -17.91 5.36
CA HIS A 177 19.66 -18.49 6.47
C HIS A 177 19.32 -19.95 6.20
N ALA A 178 19.56 -20.86 7.14
CA ALA A 178 19.28 -22.29 6.98
C ALA A 178 17.80 -22.57 6.67
N GLN A 179 16.89 -21.82 7.32
CA GLN A 179 15.44 -21.86 7.12
C GLN A 179 14.91 -20.82 6.11
N LYS A 180 15.71 -20.42 5.12
CA LYS A 180 15.31 -19.37 4.14
C LYS A 180 13.95 -19.68 3.51
N TYR A 181 13.11 -18.65 3.36
CA TYR A 181 11.79 -18.81 2.79
C TYR A 181 11.86 -19.17 1.29
N ALA A 182 12.72 -18.50 0.52
CA ALA A 182 12.89 -18.77 -0.90
C ALA A 182 13.96 -19.85 -1.14
N LEU A 183 13.55 -21.12 -1.21
CA LEU A 183 14.50 -22.24 -1.32
C LEU A 183 15.39 -22.18 -2.58
N LYS A 184 14.85 -21.63 -3.68
CA LYS A 184 15.59 -21.45 -4.95
C LYS A 184 16.33 -20.11 -5.06
N ALA A 185 16.49 -19.37 -3.97
CA ALA A 185 17.36 -18.19 -3.93
C ALA A 185 18.83 -18.63 -4.08
N LEU A 186 19.56 -17.91 -4.95
CA LEU A 186 21.01 -18.09 -5.10
C LEU A 186 21.73 -17.63 -3.82
N PRO A 187 22.92 -18.13 -3.52
CA PRO A 187 23.68 -17.67 -2.35
C PRO A 187 23.89 -16.15 -2.31
N SER A 188 24.05 -15.53 -3.49
CA SER A 188 24.21 -14.09 -3.68
C SER A 188 22.90 -13.29 -3.60
N ASP A 189 21.73 -13.95 -3.67
CA ASP A 189 20.44 -13.27 -3.60
C ASP A 189 20.20 -12.81 -2.15
N PRO A 190 19.79 -11.55 -1.88
CA PRO A 190 19.34 -11.15 -0.55
C PRO A 190 18.25 -12.05 0.04
N ALA A 191 17.39 -12.63 -0.81
CA ALA A 191 16.39 -13.62 -0.42
C ALA A 191 16.96 -14.87 0.25
N SER A 192 18.25 -15.17 0.07
CA SER A 192 18.91 -16.29 0.75
C SER A 192 19.02 -16.07 2.26
N ARG A 193 18.99 -14.81 2.72
CA ARG A 193 19.17 -14.41 4.11
C ARG A 193 17.87 -14.29 4.89
N LEU A 194 16.72 -14.30 4.21
CA LEU A 194 15.43 -14.10 4.85
C LEU A 194 14.72 -15.43 5.12
N ALA A 195 14.45 -15.70 6.40
CA ALA A 195 13.46 -16.67 6.83
C ALA A 195 12.20 -15.97 7.35
N VAL A 196 11.07 -16.65 7.26
CA VAL A 196 9.78 -16.14 7.75
C VAL A 196 9.18 -17.21 8.63
N SER A 197 8.89 -16.90 9.88
CA SER A 197 8.20 -17.82 10.78
C SER A 197 6.82 -17.31 11.16
N ILE A 198 5.99 -18.26 11.56
CA ILE A 198 4.68 -18.02 12.15
C ILE A 198 4.57 -18.76 13.48
N SER A 199 3.90 -18.17 14.44
CA SER A 199 3.54 -18.82 15.70
C SER A 199 2.14 -18.42 16.16
N GLY A 200 1.58 -19.23 17.05
CA GLY A 200 0.25 -19.02 17.61
C GLY A 200 -0.27 -20.28 18.26
N GLN A 201 -1.60 -20.33 18.42
CA GLN A 201 -2.30 -21.51 18.93
C GLN A 201 -3.28 -22.02 17.87
N ASP A 202 -3.36 -23.32 17.68
CA ASP A 202 -4.40 -24.00 16.92
C ASP A 202 -5.07 -25.10 17.75
N SER A 203 -5.88 -25.97 17.13
CA SER A 203 -6.56 -27.06 17.84
C SER A 203 -5.61 -28.09 18.46
N ASN A 204 -4.35 -28.14 18.01
CA ASN A 204 -3.33 -29.06 18.50
C ASN A 204 -2.43 -28.43 19.58
N GLY A 205 -2.62 -27.14 19.87
CA GLY A 205 -1.88 -26.39 20.89
C GLY A 205 -1.05 -25.26 20.30
N GLU A 206 0.01 -24.88 21.02
CA GLU A 206 0.95 -23.85 20.55
C GLU A 206 1.82 -24.39 19.41
N PHE A 207 2.04 -23.59 18.39
CA PHE A 207 2.90 -23.94 17.26
C PHE A 207 3.90 -22.83 16.95
N HIS A 208 5.03 -23.24 16.36
CA HIS A 208 5.97 -22.37 15.68
C HIS A 208 6.48 -23.06 14.42
N ALA A 209 6.37 -22.41 13.26
CA ALA A 209 6.75 -22.98 11.98
C ALA A 209 7.49 -21.97 11.10
N TYR A 210 8.58 -22.41 10.47
CA TYR A 210 9.23 -21.66 9.40
C TYR A 210 8.50 -21.91 8.08
N LEU A 211 8.00 -20.85 7.49
CA LEU A 211 7.41 -20.90 6.17
C LEU A 211 8.50 -21.15 5.13
N VAL A 212 8.19 -22.02 4.18
CA VAL A 212 9.08 -22.33 3.06
C VAL A 212 8.32 -22.31 1.75
N ASN A 213 8.94 -21.76 0.73
CA ASN A 213 8.40 -21.73 -0.62
C ASN A 213 9.36 -22.45 -1.55
N LYS A 214 8.91 -23.61 -2.03
CA LYS A 214 9.62 -24.47 -2.98
C LYS A 214 9.58 -23.92 -4.42
N SER A 215 8.81 -22.85 -4.67
CA SER A 215 8.51 -22.34 -6.00
C SER A 215 9.65 -21.52 -6.60
N GLY A 216 9.60 -21.41 -7.93
CA GLY A 216 10.65 -20.94 -8.83
C GLY A 216 11.25 -19.56 -8.57
N ARG A 217 12.15 -19.19 -9.49
CA ARG A 217 12.93 -17.95 -9.51
C ARG A 217 12.15 -16.67 -9.21
N ARG A 218 10.87 -16.57 -9.62
CA ARG A 218 10.03 -15.40 -9.34
C ARG A 218 9.81 -15.15 -7.85
N THR A 219 9.73 -16.22 -7.04
CA THR A 219 9.63 -16.09 -5.58
C THR A 219 10.90 -15.47 -5.03
N ALA A 220 12.08 -15.95 -5.44
CA ALA A 220 13.35 -15.34 -5.02
C ALA A 220 13.39 -13.85 -5.36
N MET A 221 12.98 -13.43 -6.56
CA MET A 221 12.95 -12.02 -6.95
C MET A 221 11.96 -11.17 -6.14
N LYS A 222 10.81 -11.74 -5.76
CA LYS A 222 9.87 -11.11 -4.84
C LYS A 222 10.50 -10.91 -3.47
N ILE A 223 11.15 -11.94 -2.95
CA ILE A 223 11.75 -11.90 -1.61
C ILE A 223 12.99 -11.00 -1.59
N ASP A 224 13.76 -10.96 -2.67
CA ASP A 224 14.85 -9.99 -2.84
C ASP A 224 14.35 -8.55 -2.72
N THR A 225 13.20 -8.27 -3.32
CA THR A 225 12.54 -6.96 -3.20
C THR A 225 12.06 -6.70 -1.79
N LEU A 226 11.53 -7.74 -1.12
CA LEU A 226 11.12 -7.66 0.28
C LEU A 226 12.28 -7.32 1.19
N VAL A 227 13.47 -7.91 0.98
CA VAL A 227 14.68 -7.65 1.79
C VAL A 227 15.24 -6.26 1.54
N ASP A 228 15.25 -5.80 0.29
CA ASP A 228 15.71 -4.46 -0.07
C ASP A 228 14.91 -3.33 0.64
N ILE A 229 13.63 -3.53 0.93
CA ILE A 229 12.77 -2.50 1.54
C ILE A 229 13.16 -2.15 3.00
N PRO A 230 13.23 -3.08 3.97
CA PRO A 230 13.67 -2.79 5.33
C PRO A 230 15.13 -2.35 5.40
N GLU A 231 15.96 -2.75 4.43
CA GLU A 231 17.34 -2.26 4.25
C GLU A 231 17.43 -0.85 3.64
N GLY A 232 16.29 -0.18 3.39
CA GLY A 232 16.24 1.21 2.96
C GLY A 232 16.53 1.45 1.48
N VAL A 233 16.61 0.42 0.65
CA VAL A 233 16.85 0.55 -0.78
C VAL A 233 15.62 1.18 -1.44
N THR A 234 15.79 2.29 -2.14
CA THR A 234 14.68 3.01 -2.81
C THR A 234 14.09 2.23 -3.97
N PHE A 235 12.87 2.56 -4.41
CA PHE A 235 12.28 1.95 -5.61
C PHE A 235 13.17 2.12 -6.86
N GLU A 236 13.76 3.30 -7.05
CA GLU A 236 14.71 3.54 -8.15
C GLU A 236 15.94 2.64 -8.02
N GLY A 237 16.49 2.49 -6.82
CA GLY A 237 17.59 1.56 -6.55
C GLY A 237 17.23 0.12 -6.89
N ARG A 238 16.05 -0.35 -6.45
CA ARG A 238 15.56 -1.70 -6.77
C ARG A 238 15.33 -1.90 -8.27
N SER A 239 14.90 -0.86 -8.99
CA SER A 239 14.65 -0.94 -10.44
C SER A 239 15.91 -1.16 -11.28
N LYS A 240 17.06 -0.73 -10.77
CA LYS A 240 18.37 -0.92 -11.42
C LYS A 240 19.06 -2.21 -11.00
N ARG A 241 18.55 -2.91 -9.98
CA ARG A 241 19.11 -4.19 -9.53
C ARG A 241 18.50 -5.32 -10.35
N PRO A 242 19.30 -6.31 -10.80
CA PRO A 242 18.76 -7.51 -11.42
C PRO A 242 17.97 -8.31 -10.39
N ARG A 243 17.11 -9.21 -10.87
CA ARG A 243 16.39 -10.16 -10.00
C ARG A 243 15.46 -9.48 -8.96
N ARG A 244 14.78 -8.40 -9.33
CA ARG A 244 13.76 -7.72 -8.50
C ARG A 244 12.37 -7.81 -9.10
N TRP A 245 11.40 -7.79 -8.22
CA TRP A 245 9.99 -7.69 -8.55
C TRP A 245 9.50 -6.28 -8.23
N LEU A 246 8.80 -5.67 -9.17
CA LEU A 246 8.29 -4.32 -9.05
C LEU A 246 6.82 -4.33 -9.44
N LYS A 247 5.95 -3.80 -8.58
CA LYS A 247 4.59 -3.44 -8.99
C LYS A 247 4.63 -2.08 -9.66
N THR A 248 4.20 -2.03 -10.91
CA THR A 248 4.03 -0.79 -11.67
C THR A 248 2.55 -0.60 -12.02
N MET A 249 2.14 0.64 -12.29
CA MET A 249 0.78 0.92 -12.75
C MET A 249 0.82 1.19 -14.26
N VAL A 250 0.20 0.33 -15.04
CA VAL A 250 0.07 0.48 -16.49
C VAL A 250 -1.40 0.64 -16.82
N ARG A 251 -1.79 1.81 -17.36
CA ARG A 251 -3.20 2.13 -17.70
C ARG A 251 -4.18 1.91 -16.54
N GLY A 252 -3.76 2.28 -15.32
CA GLY A 252 -4.58 2.13 -14.11
C GLY A 252 -4.65 0.71 -13.53
N LYS A 253 -3.97 -0.28 -14.14
CA LYS A 253 -3.86 -1.65 -13.62
C LYS A 253 -2.48 -1.90 -13.03
N SER A 254 -2.45 -2.53 -11.86
CA SER A 254 -1.19 -2.98 -11.26
C SER A 254 -0.63 -4.15 -12.05
N THR A 255 0.61 -4.02 -12.51
CA THR A 255 1.32 -5.02 -13.31
C THR A 255 2.61 -5.42 -12.61
N ASP A 256 2.84 -6.73 -12.52
CA ASP A 256 4.09 -7.30 -12.02
C ASP A 256 5.19 -7.20 -13.09
N MET A 257 6.28 -6.50 -12.77
CA MET A 257 7.48 -6.42 -13.58
C MET A 257 8.64 -7.11 -12.86
N TYR A 258 9.48 -7.82 -13.60
CA TYR A 258 10.60 -8.58 -13.07
C TYR A 258 11.87 -8.11 -13.78
N THR A 259 12.85 -7.58 -13.03
CA THR A 259 14.11 -7.10 -13.63
C THR A 259 14.94 -8.30 -14.08
N THR A 260 15.42 -8.25 -15.31
CA THR A 260 16.19 -9.34 -15.91
C THR A 260 17.50 -9.56 -15.17
N PRO A 261 18.01 -10.80 -15.11
CA PRO A 261 19.43 -11.00 -14.84
C PRO A 261 20.24 -10.32 -15.94
N ASN A 262 21.37 -9.70 -15.58
CA ASN A 262 22.49 -9.64 -16.51
C ASN A 262 23.11 -11.02 -16.63
#